data_AF-A0A3P8JVC0-F1
#
_entry.id   AF-A0A3P8JVC0-F1
#
_cell.length_a   1.000
_cell.length_b   1.000
_cell.length_c   1.000
_cell.angle_alpha   90.00
_cell.angle_beta   90.00
_cell.angle_gamma   90.00
#
_symmetry.space_group_name_H-M   'P 1'
#
loop_
_entity.id
_entity.type
_entity.pdbx_description
1 polymer ?
#
loop_
_entity_poly.entity_id
_entity_poly.type
_entity_poly.pdbx_seq_one_letter_code
_entity_poly.pdbx_strand_id
1 'polypeptide(L)'
;MSHLKRLLPQRMMSQLGLLMVSAIVIANLLAVGGLQLIGNLLSPATRNLAVERIELAYLASQLAPGSPLPVLRQDGARFWIADRAEVTPFPMRREERRLRDAILKLKGLAPDVQVTFQLERSNGGPARWHLFSTENSEPLRLRSTLSLPDGTYLNGIQPLDPAYAWIQLLSLSLIIMTVPLILLSLYFTPPRCQADSATCRRR
;
A
#
# COMPACT_ATOMS: atom_id res chain seq x y z
N MET A 1 34.72 -22.19 2.93
CA MET A 1 34.42 -21.97 1.48
C MET A 1 34.15 -23.25 0.68
N SER A 2 34.34 -24.47 1.22
CA SER A 2 34.10 -25.73 0.47
C SER A 2 32.63 -26.21 0.46
N HIS A 3 31.81 -25.79 1.44
CA HIS A 3 30.40 -26.22 1.54
C HIS A 3 29.48 -25.58 0.47
N LEU A 4 29.80 -24.38 -0.03
CA LEU A 4 29.03 -23.77 -1.13
C LEU A 4 29.18 -24.53 -2.46
N LYS A 5 30.33 -25.18 -2.71
CA LYS A 5 30.55 -25.97 -3.93
C LYS A 5 29.76 -27.28 -3.96
N ARG A 6 29.32 -27.82 -2.81
CA ARG A 6 28.54 -29.07 -2.74
C ARG A 6 27.04 -28.89 -3.04
N LEU A 7 26.52 -27.67 -2.93
CA LEU A 7 25.12 -27.34 -3.22
C LEU A 7 24.87 -27.01 -4.70
N LEU A 8 25.93 -26.84 -5.51
CA LEU A 8 25.79 -26.56 -6.94
C LEU A 8 25.59 -27.87 -7.74
N PRO A 9 24.52 -27.98 -8.55
CA PRO A 9 24.33 -29.12 -9.45
C PRO A 9 25.43 -29.16 -10.52
N GLN A 10 25.94 -30.35 -10.84
CA GLN A 10 27.07 -30.55 -11.76
C GLN A 10 26.67 -30.84 -13.22
N ARG A 11 25.38 -30.94 -13.54
CA ARG A 11 24.90 -31.09 -14.92
C ARG A 11 24.53 -29.72 -15.48
N MET A 12 25.07 -29.34 -16.65
CA MET A 12 24.80 -28.06 -17.34
C MET A 12 23.29 -27.70 -17.37
N MET A 13 22.43 -28.70 -17.63
CA MET A 13 20.98 -28.53 -17.69
C MET A 13 20.35 -28.17 -16.32
N SER A 14 20.89 -28.69 -15.22
CA SER A 14 20.43 -28.41 -13.85
C SER A 14 20.99 -27.07 -13.33
N GLN A 15 22.18 -26.67 -13.76
CA GLN A 15 22.70 -25.32 -13.50
C GLN A 15 21.87 -24.24 -14.19
N LEU A 16 21.49 -24.48 -15.45
CA LEU A 16 20.64 -23.56 -16.20
C LEU A 16 19.25 -23.43 -15.58
N GLY A 17 18.65 -24.56 -15.17
CA GLY A 17 17.37 -24.57 -14.46
C GLY A 17 17.42 -23.83 -13.11
N LEU A 18 18.46 -24.08 -12.31
CA LEU A 18 18.67 -23.38 -11.05
C LEU A 18 18.86 -21.86 -11.26
N LEU A 19 19.63 -21.48 -12.28
CA LEU A 19 19.83 -20.07 -12.64
C LEU A 19 18.52 -19.41 -13.05
N MET A 20 17.72 -20.05 -13.90
CA MET A 20 16.39 -19.56 -14.31
C MET A 20 15.47 -19.35 -13.11
N VAL A 21 15.33 -20.35 -12.23
CA VAL A 21 14.48 -20.25 -11.04
C VAL A 21 14.98 -19.15 -10.10
N SER A 22 16.29 -19.09 -9.85
CA SER A 22 16.89 -18.06 -8.99
C SER A 22 16.71 -16.65 -9.56
N ALA A 23 16.87 -16.47 -10.87
CA ALA A 23 16.67 -15.19 -11.55
C ALA A 23 15.20 -14.74 -11.45
N ILE A 24 14.24 -15.66 -11.62
CA ILE A 24 12.81 -15.37 -11.44
C ILE A 24 12.53 -14.95 -9.99
N VAL A 25 13.01 -15.70 -9.00
CA VAL A 25 12.79 -15.37 -7.58
C VAL A 25 13.40 -14.00 -7.24
N ILE A 26 14.64 -13.73 -7.67
CA ILE A 26 15.32 -12.45 -7.42
C ILE A 26 14.58 -11.30 -8.11
N ALA A 27 14.20 -11.44 -9.38
CA ALA A 27 13.46 -10.41 -10.11
C ALA A 27 12.13 -10.06 -9.43
N ASN A 28 11.44 -11.08 -8.90
CA ASN A 28 10.18 -10.86 -8.19
C ASN A 28 10.38 -10.25 -6.81
N LEU A 29 11.41 -10.67 -6.05
CA LEU A 29 11.76 -10.02 -4.79
C LEU A 29 12.16 -8.56 -4.99
N LEU A 30 12.88 -8.25 -6.07
CA LEU A 30 13.21 -6.88 -6.47
C LEU A 30 11.97 -6.09 -6.88
N ALA A 31 11.00 -6.70 -7.56
CA ALA A 31 9.74 -6.05 -7.91
C ALA A 31 8.90 -5.74 -6.66
N VAL A 32 8.76 -6.69 -5.74
CA VAL A 32 8.06 -6.49 -4.45
C VAL A 32 8.78 -5.45 -3.60
N GLY A 33 10.11 -5.55 -3.47
CA GLY A 33 10.92 -4.59 -2.73
C GLY A 33 10.90 -3.19 -3.34
N GLY A 34 10.99 -3.10 -4.66
CA GLY A 34 10.86 -1.84 -5.41
C GLY A 34 9.49 -1.19 -5.19
N LEU A 35 8.42 -1.98 -5.21
CA LEU A 35 7.07 -1.50 -4.90
C LEU A 35 6.91 -1.11 -3.43
N GLN A 36 7.65 -1.68 -2.49
CA GLN A 36 7.66 -1.20 -1.10
C GLN A 36 8.38 0.15 -0.94
N LEU A 37 9.49 0.32 -1.66
CA LEU A 37 10.29 1.54 -1.61
C LEU A 37 9.57 2.71 -2.30
N ILE A 38 8.82 2.42 -3.36
CA ILE A 38 8.11 3.41 -4.19
C ILE A 38 6.64 3.54 -3.80
N GLY A 39 6.06 2.53 -3.14
CA GLY A 39 4.63 2.38 -2.89
C GLY A 39 4.04 3.49 -2.04
N ASN A 40 3.43 4.47 -2.71
CA ASN A 40 2.56 5.45 -2.07
C ASN A 40 1.37 4.73 -1.42
N LEU A 41 0.98 5.19 -0.23
CA LEU A 41 -0.15 4.63 0.50
C LEU A 41 -1.48 4.78 -0.24
N LEU A 42 -1.58 5.83 -1.05
CA LEU A 42 -2.70 6.11 -1.91
C LEU A 42 -2.29 6.03 -3.38
N SER A 43 -3.19 5.52 -4.22
CA SER A 43 -3.04 5.58 -5.67
C SER A 43 -3.19 7.04 -6.12
N PRO A 44 -2.57 7.45 -7.25
CA PRO A 44 -2.78 8.79 -7.80
C PRO A 44 -4.26 9.11 -8.03
N ALA A 45 -5.05 8.13 -8.48
CA ALA A 45 -6.48 8.29 -8.72
C ALA A 45 -7.26 8.50 -7.42
N THR A 46 -7.03 7.65 -6.40
CA THR A 46 -7.70 7.77 -5.09
C THR A 46 -7.33 9.11 -4.42
N ARG A 47 -6.06 9.52 -4.55
CA ARG A 47 -5.59 10.82 -4.05
C ARG A 47 -6.31 11.99 -4.73
N ASN A 48 -6.41 11.99 -6.05
CA ASN A 48 -7.08 13.08 -6.77
C ASN A 48 -8.56 13.16 -6.41
N LEU A 49 -9.26 12.02 -6.37
CA LEU A 49 -10.65 11.96 -5.93
C LEU A 49 -10.83 12.47 -4.49
N ALA A 50 -9.94 12.10 -3.58
CA ALA A 50 -9.95 12.57 -2.20
C ALA A 50 -9.80 14.09 -2.12
N VAL A 51 -8.87 14.66 -2.89
CA VAL A 51 -8.60 16.10 -2.94
C VAL A 51 -9.79 16.86 -3.53
N GLU A 52 -10.34 16.39 -4.65
CA GLU A 52 -11.49 16.99 -5.32
C GLU A 52 -12.72 17.03 -4.43
N ARG A 53 -12.98 15.96 -3.66
CA ARG A 53 -14.10 15.92 -2.71
C ARG A 53 -13.98 16.97 -1.61
N ILE A 54 -12.78 17.15 -1.09
CA ILE A 54 -12.50 18.16 -0.07
C ILE A 54 -12.64 19.56 -0.66
N GLU A 55 -12.16 19.78 -1.88
CA GLU A 55 -12.32 21.04 -2.60
C GLU A 55 -13.79 21.40 -2.79
N LEU A 56 -14.61 20.45 -3.26
CA LEU A 56 -16.05 20.65 -3.41
C LEU A 56 -16.75 20.94 -2.08
N ALA A 57 -16.39 20.21 -1.01
CA ALA A 57 -16.94 20.47 0.32
C ALA A 57 -16.54 21.87 0.85
N TYR A 58 -15.31 22.29 0.57
CA TYR A 58 -14.81 23.60 0.95
C TYR A 58 -15.49 24.72 0.16
N LEU A 59 -15.64 24.59 -1.16
CA LEU A 59 -16.40 25.54 -1.98
C LEU A 59 -17.87 25.63 -1.55
N ALA A 60 -18.50 24.48 -1.26
CA ALA A 60 -19.86 24.44 -0.74
C ALA A 60 -19.99 25.16 0.62
N SER A 61 -18.98 25.04 1.49
CA SER A 61 -18.95 25.76 2.77
C SER A 61 -18.83 27.29 2.59
N GLN A 62 -18.14 27.75 1.55
CA GLN A 62 -18.03 29.18 1.25
C GLN A 62 -19.31 29.78 0.64
N LEU A 63 -20.07 28.99 -0.11
CA LEU A 63 -21.32 29.44 -0.74
C LEU A 63 -22.44 29.65 0.28
N ALA A 64 -22.41 28.94 1.41
CA ALA A 64 -23.42 29.02 2.46
C ALA A 64 -22.76 29.10 3.86
N PRO A 65 -22.03 30.19 4.16
CA PRO A 65 -21.29 30.34 5.40
C PRO A 65 -22.24 30.33 6.61
N GLY A 66 -21.88 29.60 7.66
CA GLY A 66 -22.69 29.43 8.88
C GLY A 66 -23.86 28.45 8.77
N SER A 67 -24.11 27.86 7.59
CA SER A 67 -25.09 26.78 7.44
C SER A 67 -24.44 25.42 7.75
N PRO A 68 -25.14 24.50 8.44
CA PRO A 68 -24.63 23.15 8.63
C PRO A 68 -24.50 22.49 7.25
N LEU A 69 -23.30 21.97 6.94
CA LEU A 69 -23.01 21.29 5.69
C LEU A 69 -22.89 19.76 5.88
N PRO A 70 -23.97 19.02 6.23
CA PRO A 70 -23.90 17.57 6.37
C PRO A 70 -23.92 16.92 4.98
N VAL A 71 -22.75 16.75 4.37
CA VAL A 71 -22.63 15.98 3.13
C VAL A 71 -22.32 14.54 3.51
N LEU A 72 -23.33 13.67 3.47
CA LEU A 72 -23.12 12.22 3.52
C LEU A 72 -23.25 11.65 2.11
N ARG A 73 -22.19 11.04 1.62
CA ARG A 73 -22.17 10.37 0.32
C ARG A 73 -22.46 8.87 0.49
N GLN A 74 -22.94 8.27 -0.59
CA GLN A 74 -23.25 6.83 -0.65
C GLN A 74 -22.03 5.93 -0.42
N ASP A 75 -20.83 6.44 -0.68
CA ASP A 75 -19.56 5.73 -0.44
C ASP A 75 -19.08 5.84 1.01
N GLY A 76 -19.88 6.44 1.91
CA GLY A 76 -19.54 6.60 3.32
C GLY A 76 -18.65 7.82 3.62
N ALA A 77 -18.33 8.65 2.63
CA ALA A 77 -17.67 9.92 2.89
C ALA A 77 -18.64 10.91 3.54
N ARG A 78 -18.21 11.51 4.65
CA ARG A 78 -18.98 12.46 5.44
C ARG A 78 -18.19 13.75 5.61
N PHE A 79 -18.80 14.88 5.29
CA PHE A 79 -18.28 16.22 5.58
C PHE A 79 -19.26 16.99 6.44
N TRP A 80 -18.75 17.84 7.33
CA TRP A 80 -19.55 18.70 8.19
C TRP A 80 -18.74 19.88 8.71
N ILE A 81 -19.43 20.94 9.13
CA ILE A 81 -18.83 22.11 9.78
C ILE A 81 -19.07 21.99 11.29
N ALA A 82 -18.05 22.28 12.08
CA ALA A 82 -18.15 22.30 13.54
C ALA A 82 -17.18 23.32 14.16
N ASP A 83 -17.46 23.74 15.40
CA ASP A 83 -16.59 24.65 16.16
C ASP A 83 -15.28 23.99 16.62
N ARG A 84 -15.17 22.66 16.47
CA ARG A 84 -14.02 21.88 16.89
C ARG A 84 -13.40 21.13 15.73
N ALA A 85 -12.09 21.16 15.67
CA ALA A 85 -11.28 20.32 14.81
C ALA A 85 -11.47 18.83 15.18
N GLU A 86 -11.85 18.02 14.20
CA GLU A 86 -11.90 16.56 14.33
C GLU A 86 -10.49 15.96 14.47
N VAL A 87 -9.53 16.54 13.77
CA VAL A 87 -8.12 16.16 13.79
C VAL A 87 -7.31 17.29 14.40
N THR A 88 -6.79 17.07 15.60
CA THR A 88 -5.87 18.01 16.25
C THR A 88 -4.55 18.09 15.49
N PRO A 89 -3.89 19.26 15.40
CA PRO A 89 -2.60 19.38 14.74
C PRO A 89 -1.56 18.39 15.28
N PHE A 90 -0.90 17.66 14.38
CA PHE A 90 0.10 16.65 14.71
C PHE A 90 1.20 16.62 13.63
N PRO A 91 2.38 16.04 13.89
CA PRO A 91 3.43 15.93 12.88
C PRO A 91 3.01 14.99 11.75
N MET A 92 2.51 15.57 10.66
CA MET A 92 2.04 14.84 9.48
C MET A 92 3.16 14.01 8.82
N ARG A 93 2.81 12.77 8.48
CA ARG A 93 3.64 11.82 7.73
C ARG A 93 3.82 12.28 6.28
N ARG A 94 4.73 11.62 5.56
CA ARG A 94 5.07 12.01 4.17
C ARG A 94 3.86 12.08 3.24
N GLU A 95 2.94 11.11 3.31
CA GLU A 95 1.75 11.10 2.44
C GLU A 95 0.70 12.13 2.85
N GLU A 96 0.50 12.34 4.15
CA GLU A 96 -0.39 13.39 4.68
C GLU A 96 0.11 14.78 4.26
N ARG A 97 1.42 15.01 4.34
CA ARG A 97 2.06 16.23 3.81
C ARG A 97 1.86 16.38 2.31
N ARG A 98 2.02 15.31 1.52
CA ARG A 98 1.77 15.34 0.07
C ARG A 98 0.31 15.66 -0.28
N LEU A 99 -0.65 15.20 0.52
CA LEU A 99 -2.07 15.54 0.39
C LEU A 99 -2.32 17.00 0.71
N ARG A 100 -1.79 17.48 1.85
CA ARG A 100 -1.84 18.89 2.25
C ARG A 100 -1.26 19.80 1.16
N ASP A 101 -0.07 19.48 0.68
CA ASP A 101 0.60 20.29 -0.33
C ASP A 101 -0.14 20.25 -1.69
N ALA A 102 -0.93 19.21 -1.98
CA ALA A 102 -1.82 19.19 -3.15
C ALA A 102 -3.03 20.12 -2.96
N ILE A 103 -3.64 20.11 -1.77
CA ILE A 103 -4.79 20.96 -1.47
C ILE A 103 -4.42 22.43 -1.40
N LEU A 104 -3.28 22.76 -0.80
CA LEU A 104 -2.77 24.13 -0.76
C LEU A 104 -2.40 24.70 -2.15
N LYS A 105 -2.24 23.84 -3.17
CA LYS A 105 -2.00 24.27 -4.56
C LYS A 105 -3.29 24.57 -5.34
N LEU A 106 -4.46 24.24 -4.80
CA LEU A 106 -5.73 24.49 -5.47
C LEU A 106 -6.05 25.99 -5.47
N LYS A 107 -6.45 26.50 -6.64
CA LYS A 107 -6.85 27.89 -6.84
C LYS A 107 -8.26 28.10 -6.28
N GLY A 108 -8.36 28.25 -4.96
CA GLY A 108 -9.65 28.44 -4.28
C GLY A 108 -9.54 28.39 -2.76
N LEU A 109 -8.47 27.80 -2.23
CA LEU A 109 -8.17 27.85 -0.80
C LEU A 109 -7.61 29.21 -0.40
N ALA A 110 -8.05 29.71 0.76
CA ALA A 110 -7.45 30.91 1.33
C ALA A 110 -5.99 30.62 1.75
N PRO A 111 -5.08 31.60 1.59
CA PRO A 111 -3.64 31.39 1.76
C PRO A 111 -3.23 30.95 3.18
N ASP A 112 -4.05 31.28 4.18
CA ASP A 112 -3.79 30.97 5.60
C ASP A 112 -4.63 29.80 6.15
N VAL A 113 -5.25 29.00 5.27
CA VAL A 113 -6.05 27.84 5.73
C VAL A 113 -5.14 26.80 6.35
N GLN A 114 -5.37 26.50 7.63
CA GLN A 114 -4.74 25.37 8.30
C GLN A 114 -5.42 24.09 7.85
N VAL A 115 -4.64 23.23 7.20
CA VAL A 115 -5.10 21.93 6.69
C VAL A 115 -4.35 20.82 7.42
N THR A 116 -5.11 19.97 8.12
CA THR A 116 -4.59 18.79 8.81
C THR A 116 -5.25 17.53 8.26
N PHE A 117 -4.42 16.54 7.90
CA PHE A 117 -4.85 15.23 7.41
C PHE A 117 -4.29 14.14 8.29
N GLN A 118 -5.15 13.19 8.66
CA GLN A 118 -4.78 11.96 9.36
C GLN A 118 -5.21 10.76 8.54
N LEU A 119 -4.23 9.94 8.15
CA LEU A 119 -4.47 8.67 7.49
C LEU A 119 -4.35 7.54 8.51
N GLU A 120 -5.46 6.85 8.74
CA GLU A 120 -5.58 5.75 9.69
C GLU A 120 -6.35 4.59 9.07
N ARG A 121 -6.33 3.42 9.71
CA ARG A 121 -7.24 2.33 9.37
C ARG A 121 -8.59 2.53 10.06
N SER A 122 -9.64 1.83 9.62
CA SER A 122 -10.95 1.87 10.28
C SER A 122 -10.89 1.50 11.77
N ASN A 123 -9.98 0.63 12.19
CA ASN A 123 -9.71 0.28 13.59
C ASN A 123 -8.82 1.28 14.36
N GLY A 124 -8.43 2.41 13.75
CA GLY A 124 -7.52 3.39 14.36
C GLY A 124 -6.05 3.00 14.33
N GLY A 125 -5.70 1.87 13.71
CA GLY A 125 -4.33 1.40 13.54
C GLY A 125 -3.52 2.22 12.52
N PRO A 126 -2.19 2.08 12.51
CA PRO A 126 -1.33 2.79 11.59
C PRO A 126 -1.60 2.42 10.13
N ALA A 127 -1.65 3.43 9.26
CA ALA A 127 -1.92 3.25 7.83
C ALA A 127 -0.86 2.44 7.05
N ARG A 128 0.38 2.29 7.56
CA ARG A 128 1.45 1.55 6.86
C ARG A 128 1.34 0.04 7.05
N TRP A 129 1.36 -0.67 5.93
CA TRP A 129 1.42 -2.12 5.85
C TRP A 129 2.84 -2.68 6.05
N HIS A 130 2.93 -3.86 6.68
CA HIS A 130 4.14 -4.68 6.76
C HIS A 130 3.81 -6.03 6.07
N LEU A 131 4.73 -6.58 5.27
CA LEU A 131 4.53 -7.73 4.34
C LEU A 131 3.90 -9.00 4.94
N PHE A 132 3.88 -9.14 6.26
CA PHE A 132 3.49 -10.37 6.96
C PHE A 132 2.49 -10.16 8.10
N SER A 133 1.88 -8.98 8.22
CA SER A 133 0.89 -8.75 9.28
C SER A 133 -0.52 -9.09 8.77
N THR A 134 -1.17 -10.01 9.48
CA THR A 134 -2.48 -10.61 9.18
C THR A 134 -3.67 -9.73 9.59
N GLU A 135 -3.47 -8.64 10.33
CA GLU A 135 -4.53 -7.74 10.84
C GLU A 135 -5.02 -6.70 9.81
N ASN A 136 -4.74 -6.89 8.51
CA ASN A 136 -4.52 -5.75 7.60
C ASN A 136 -5.49 -5.61 6.42
N SER A 137 -6.64 -6.28 6.42
CA SER A 137 -7.66 -6.14 5.36
C SER A 137 -8.62 -4.95 5.56
N GLU A 138 -8.46 -4.19 6.64
CA GLU A 138 -9.35 -3.08 6.94
C GLU A 138 -9.12 -1.86 6.04
N PRO A 139 -10.21 -1.21 5.55
CA PRO A 139 -10.13 -0.07 4.66
C PRO A 139 -9.43 1.11 5.33
N LEU A 140 -8.70 1.89 4.53
CA LEU A 140 -8.09 3.11 5.00
C LEU A 140 -9.18 4.18 5.18
N ARG A 141 -8.97 5.05 6.15
CA ARG A 141 -9.83 6.20 6.42
C ARG A 141 -8.96 7.44 6.43
N LEU A 142 -9.37 8.46 5.67
CA LEU A 142 -8.79 9.79 5.76
C LEU A 142 -9.71 10.65 6.61
N ARG A 143 -9.15 11.17 7.71
CA ARG A 143 -9.76 12.25 8.48
C ARG A 143 -9.10 13.55 8.08
N SER A 144 -9.90 14.58 7.86
CA SER A 144 -9.48 15.89 7.41
C SER A 144 -10.09 16.98 8.25
N THR A 145 -9.30 18.00 8.55
CA THR A 145 -9.77 19.23 9.18
C THR A 145 -9.16 20.41 8.46
N LEU A 146 -10.02 21.34 8.02
CA LEU A 146 -9.63 22.60 7.40
C LEU A 146 -10.22 23.75 8.22
N SER A 147 -9.43 24.76 8.55
CA SER A 147 -9.94 25.98 9.20
C SER A 147 -10.69 26.87 8.20
N LEU A 148 -11.89 27.34 8.55
CA LEU A 148 -12.60 28.34 7.78
C LEU A 148 -12.30 29.76 8.27
N PRO A 149 -12.56 30.80 7.44
CA PRO A 149 -12.37 32.20 7.84
C PRO A 149 -13.26 32.66 9.01
N ASP A 150 -14.39 31.98 9.25
CA ASP A 150 -15.33 32.28 10.33
C ASP A 150 -14.88 31.72 11.70
N GLY A 151 -13.73 31.05 11.75
CA GLY A 151 -13.20 30.41 12.96
C GLY A 151 -13.74 29.00 13.21
N THR A 152 -14.66 28.50 12.37
CA THR A 152 -15.13 27.12 12.42
C THR A 152 -14.20 26.19 11.62
N TYR A 153 -14.48 24.89 11.68
CA TYR A 153 -13.70 23.85 11.01
C TYR A 153 -14.56 23.01 10.07
N LEU A 154 -14.07 22.81 8.85
CA LEU A 154 -14.60 21.85 7.90
C LEU A 154 -13.91 20.52 8.20
N ASN A 155 -14.69 19.62 8.78
CA ASN A 155 -14.27 18.28 9.09
C ASN A 155 -14.75 17.33 7.99
N GLY A 156 -13.93 16.31 7.72
CA GLY A 156 -14.23 15.29 6.75
C GLY A 156 -13.71 13.94 7.20
N ILE A 157 -14.51 12.91 6.98
CA ILE A 157 -14.12 11.52 7.11
C ILE A 157 -14.46 10.85 5.80
N GLN A 158 -13.48 10.26 5.13
CA GLN A 158 -13.72 9.52 3.91
C GLN A 158 -13.01 8.16 3.95
N PRO A 159 -13.73 7.07 3.62
CA PRO A 159 -13.08 5.79 3.36
C PRO A 159 -12.28 5.91 2.07
N LEU A 160 -11.10 5.30 2.08
CA LEU A 160 -10.20 5.23 0.96
C LEU A 160 -9.95 3.77 0.65
N ASP A 161 -10.14 3.42 -0.61
CA ASP A 161 -9.69 2.13 -1.09
C ASP A 161 -8.16 2.09 -1.06
N PRO A 162 -7.56 1.10 -0.38
CA PRO A 162 -6.12 1.00 -0.32
C PRO A 162 -5.57 0.74 -1.72
N ALA A 163 -4.54 1.52 -2.10
CA ALA A 163 -3.81 1.33 -3.36
C ALA A 163 -3.17 -0.08 -3.49
N TYR A 164 -3.05 -0.77 -2.36
CA TYR A 164 -2.33 -2.03 -2.17
C TYR A 164 -3.07 -3.28 -2.66
N ALA A 165 -4.30 -3.16 -3.18
CA ALA A 165 -4.99 -4.28 -3.84
C ALA A 165 -4.10 -4.91 -4.94
N TRP A 166 -3.34 -4.09 -5.67
CA TRP A 166 -2.39 -4.56 -6.69
C TRP A 166 -1.21 -5.34 -6.12
N ILE A 167 -0.71 -4.99 -4.93
CA ILE A 167 0.41 -5.69 -4.28
C ILE A 167 -0.06 -7.04 -3.72
N GLN A 168 -1.27 -7.11 -3.21
CA GLN A 168 -1.88 -8.38 -2.80
C GLN A 168 -2.07 -9.31 -3.99
N LEU A 169 -2.55 -8.79 -5.13
CA LEU A 169 -2.65 -9.53 -6.38
C LEU A 169 -1.28 -9.96 -6.93
N LEU A 170 -0.27 -9.10 -6.87
CA LEU A 170 1.09 -9.42 -7.34
C LEU A 170 1.82 -10.43 -6.43
N SER A 171 1.65 -10.32 -5.11
CA SER A 171 2.26 -11.26 -4.17
C SER A 171 1.59 -12.62 -4.22
N LEU A 172 0.27 -12.66 -4.42
CA LEU A 172 -0.45 -13.91 -4.65
C LEU A 172 -0.05 -14.55 -5.99
N SER A 173 0.05 -13.77 -7.07
CA SER A 173 0.51 -14.28 -8.37
C SER A 173 1.95 -14.77 -8.30
N LEU A 174 2.80 -14.10 -7.51
CA LEU A 174 4.15 -14.56 -7.22
C LEU A 174 4.16 -15.94 -6.58
N ILE A 175 3.43 -16.14 -5.47
CA ILE A 175 3.36 -17.44 -4.78
C ILE A 175 2.83 -18.52 -5.72
N ILE A 176 1.77 -18.22 -6.47
CA ILE A 176 1.15 -19.16 -7.43
C ILE A 176 2.12 -19.51 -8.57
N MET A 177 3.00 -18.61 -9.00
CA MET A 177 3.98 -18.86 -10.07
C MET A 177 5.26 -19.52 -9.56
N THR A 178 5.77 -19.11 -8.40
CA THR A 178 7.06 -19.58 -7.87
C THR A 178 6.97 -20.95 -7.22
N VAL A 179 5.89 -21.27 -6.49
CA VAL A 179 5.76 -22.56 -5.80
C VAL A 179 5.75 -23.74 -6.77
N PRO A 180 4.98 -23.73 -7.89
CA PRO A 180 5.02 -24.81 -8.87
C PRO A 180 6.37 -24.94 -9.56
N LEU A 181 7.04 -23.83 -9.88
CA LEU A 181 8.38 -23.84 -10.50
C LEU A 181 9.43 -24.45 -9.57
N ILE A 182 9.37 -24.16 -8.27
CA ILE A 182 10.23 -24.78 -7.26
C ILE A 182 9.92 -26.27 -7.12
N LEU A 183 8.63 -26.65 -7.05
CA LEU A 183 8.22 -28.06 -6.98
C LEU A 183 8.65 -28.85 -8.22
N LEU A 184 8.52 -28.27 -9.41
CA LEU A 184 8.93 -28.87 -10.67
C LEU A 184 10.46 -29.02 -10.73
N SER A 185 11.20 -28.01 -10.26
CA SER A 185 12.66 -28.11 -10.12
C SER A 185 13.07 -29.23 -9.15
N LEU A 186 12.40 -29.37 -8.00
CA LEU A 186 12.66 -30.46 -7.05
C LEU A 186 12.33 -31.82 -7.66
N TYR A 187 11.23 -31.94 -8.42
CA TYR A 187 10.85 -33.17 -9.10
C TYR A 187 11.87 -33.62 -10.16
N PHE A 188 12.38 -32.67 -10.97
CA PHE A 188 13.39 -32.96 -12.00
C PHE A 188 14.82 -33.09 -11.45
N THR A 189 15.03 -32.87 -10.16
CA THR A 189 16.31 -33.11 -9.48
C THR A 189 16.23 -34.47 -8.76
N PRO A 190 16.58 -35.60 -9.41
CA PRO A 190 16.49 -36.90 -8.75
C PRO A 190 17.36 -36.92 -7.49
N PRO A 191 16.92 -37.59 -6.40
CA PRO A 191 17.75 -37.76 -5.22
C PRO A 191 19.08 -38.38 -5.66
N ARG A 192 20.19 -37.68 -5.37
CA ARG A 192 21.51 -38.25 -5.63
C ARG A 192 21.60 -39.52 -4.78
N CYS A 193 21.63 -40.69 -5.43
CA CYS A 193 22.14 -41.90 -4.80
C CYS A 193 23.53 -41.54 -4.27
N GLN A 194 23.64 -41.46 -2.95
CA GLN A 194 24.88 -41.24 -2.25
C GLN A 194 25.71 -42.51 -2.48
N ALA A 195 26.67 -42.42 -3.39
CA ALA A 195 27.58 -43.51 -3.70
C ALA A 195 28.57 -43.67 -2.54
N ASP A 196 28.11 -44.31 -1.47
CA ASP A 196 28.93 -44.94 -0.44
C ASP A 196 28.17 -46.16 0.09
N SER A 197 28.11 -47.17 -0.77
CA SER A 197 28.09 -48.61 -0.47
C SER A 197 27.49 -49.34 -1.68
N ALA A 198 28.23 -50.34 -2.14
CA ALA A 198 27.97 -51.07 -3.37
C ALA A 198 26.65 -51.85 -3.30
N THR A 199 25.55 -51.32 -3.84
CA THR A 199 24.49 -52.08 -4.53
C THR A 199 23.40 -51.13 -5.05
N CYS A 200 23.50 -50.69 -6.30
CA CYS A 200 22.39 -50.08 -7.02
C CYS A 200 22.07 -50.98 -8.23
N ARG A 201 21.26 -52.02 -8.00
CA ARG A 201 20.77 -52.92 -9.05
C ARG A 201 19.48 -52.33 -9.62
N ARG A 202 19.51 -51.90 -10.88
CA ARG A 202 18.32 -51.50 -11.64
C ARG A 202 17.34 -52.69 -11.72
N ARG A 203 16.07 -52.43 -11.41
CA ARG A 203 14.94 -52.93 -12.20
C ARG A 203 14.09 -51.73 -12.58
#